data_AF-A0A6C7C406-F1
#
_entry.id   AF-A0A6C7C406-F1
#
_cell.length_a   1.000
_cell.length_b   1.000
_cell.length_c   1.000
_cell.angle_alpha   90.00
_cell.angle_beta   90.00
_cell.angle_gamma   90.00
#
_symmetry.space_group_name_H-M   'P 1'
#
loop_
_entity.id
_entity.type
_entity.pdbx_description
1 polymer ?
#
loop_
_entity_poly.entity_id
_entity_poly.type
_entity_poly.pdbx_seq_one_letter_code
_entity_poly.pdbx_strand_id
1 'polypeptide(L)'
;MLKNSEVKLVKIIVDLAIFLEFTSSDLLDPDCAVEAMEDISAELQSLSSEDRVNIAEIFKDLSQKYTGDKAAYVRSLPESLGII
;
A
#
# COMPACT_ATOMS: atom_id res chain seq x y z
N MET A 1 7.52 -12.46 -14.85
CA MET A 1 7.28 -11.10 -15.37
C MET A 1 5.98 -10.61 -14.76
N LEU A 2 6.02 -9.58 -13.92
CA LEU A 2 4.82 -9.00 -13.31
C LEU A 2 3.90 -8.48 -14.42
N LYS A 3 2.60 -8.80 -14.35
CA LYS A 3 1.66 -8.30 -15.35
C LYS A 3 1.47 -6.81 -15.15
N ASN A 4 1.38 -6.04 -16.23
CA ASN A 4 1.14 -4.60 -16.18
C ASN A 4 -0.11 -4.27 -15.33
N SER A 5 -1.15 -5.11 -15.38
CA SER A 5 -2.35 -4.96 -14.56
C SER A 5 -2.07 -5.02 -13.05
N GLU A 6 -1.23 -5.94 -12.57
CA GLU A 6 -0.89 -6.08 -11.15
C GLU A 6 -0.16 -4.83 -10.66
N VAL A 7 0.82 -4.34 -11.42
CA VAL A 7 1.55 -3.10 -11.12
C VAL A 7 0.60 -1.90 -11.03
N LYS A 8 -0.41 -1.84 -11.90
CA LYS A 8 -1.41 -0.75 -11.86
C LYS A 8 -2.34 -0.85 -10.66
N LEU A 9 -2.78 -2.06 -10.29
CA LEU A 9 -3.61 -2.27 -9.11
C LEU A 9 -2.87 -1.90 -7.81
N VAL A 10 -1.63 -2.37 -7.65
CA VAL A 10 -0.82 -2.00 -6.47
C VAL A 10 -0.54 -0.51 -6.45
N LYS A 11 -0.33 0.14 -7.61
CA LYS A 11 -0.20 1.60 -7.66
C LYS A 11 -1.47 2.31 -7.13
N ILE A 12 -2.65 1.83 -7.49
CA ILE A 12 -3.91 2.41 -6.97
C ILE A 12 -3.97 2.27 -5.45
N ILE A 13 -3.60 1.11 -4.91
CA ILE A 13 -3.52 0.87 -3.47
C ILE A 13 -2.51 1.82 -2.81
N VAL A 14 -1.32 1.97 -3.39
CA VAL A 14 -0.29 2.90 -2.91
C VAL A 14 -0.78 4.34 -2.88
N ASP A 15 -1.40 4.81 -3.96
CA ASP A 15 -1.90 6.18 -4.04
C ASP A 15 -3.00 6.42 -2.98
N LEU A 16 -3.86 5.42 -2.74
CA LEU A 16 -4.88 5.48 -1.70
C LEU A 16 -4.25 5.46 -0.29
N ALA A 17 -3.29 4.59 -0.02
CA ALA A 17 -2.59 4.54 1.26
C ALA A 17 -1.88 5.87 1.56
N ILE A 18 -1.22 6.47 0.56
CA ILE A 18 -0.63 7.81 0.68
C ILE A 18 -1.72 8.85 1.00
N PHE A 19 -2.88 8.78 0.36
CA PHE A 19 -3.97 9.70 0.64
C PHE A 19 -4.45 9.55 2.09
N LEU A 20 -4.65 8.32 2.57
CA LEU A 20 -5.12 8.04 3.93
C LEU A 20 -4.10 8.50 4.99
N GLU A 21 -2.81 8.27 4.77
CA GLU A 21 -1.73 8.64 5.71
C GLU A 21 -1.42 10.14 5.73
N PHE A 22 -1.35 10.78 4.56
CA PHE A 22 -0.82 12.14 4.44
C PHE A 22 -1.90 13.22 4.34
N THR A 23 -3.19 12.85 4.40
CA THR A 23 -4.28 13.84 4.52
C THR A 23 -4.33 14.36 5.95
N SER A 24 -4.43 15.68 6.10
CA SER A 24 -4.55 16.31 7.42
C SER A 24 -5.78 15.79 8.16
N SER A 25 -5.64 15.61 9.48
CA SER A 25 -6.72 15.24 10.40
C SER A 25 -7.90 16.23 10.40
N ASP A 26 -7.71 17.45 9.91
CA ASP A 26 -8.78 18.44 9.75
C ASP A 26 -9.71 18.12 8.57
N LEU A 27 -9.27 17.26 7.64
CA LEU A 27 -9.99 16.90 6.41
C LEU A 27 -10.44 15.43 6.38
N LEU A 28 -9.70 14.55 7.06
CA LEU A 28 -10.00 13.12 7.16
C LEU A 28 -9.84 12.67 8.61
N ASP A 29 -10.87 12.03 9.16
CA ASP A 29 -10.80 11.43 10.48
C ASP A 29 -9.71 10.34 10.49
N PRO A 30 -8.68 10.46 11.35
CA PRO A 30 -7.63 9.46 11.47
C PRO A 30 -8.16 8.06 11.77
N ASP A 31 -9.24 7.92 12.55
CA ASP A 31 -9.80 6.62 12.89
C ASP A 31 -10.44 5.96 11.65
N CYS A 32 -11.15 6.75 10.82
CA CYS A 32 -11.66 6.26 9.54
C CYS A 32 -10.53 5.92 8.54
N ALA A 33 -9.42 6.66 8.58
CA ALA A 33 -8.26 6.38 7.73
C ALA A 33 -7.60 5.04 8.11
N VAL A 34 -7.49 4.76 9.41
CA VAL A 34 -6.99 3.50 9.95
C VAL A 34 -7.93 2.35 9.57
N GLU A 35 -9.23 2.48 9.78
CA GLU A 35 -10.22 1.45 9.41
C GLU A 35 -10.14 1.08 7.92
N ALA A 36 -10.04 2.09 7.04
CA ALA A 36 -9.87 1.85 5.60
C ALA A 36 -8.54 1.14 5.25
N MET A 37 -7.45 1.44 5.98
CA MET A 37 -6.18 0.73 5.82
C MET A 37 -6.25 -0.72 6.32
N GLU A 38 -7.01 -0.98 7.39
CA GLU A 38 -7.25 -2.32 7.91
C GLU A 38 -8.04 -3.18 6.91
N ASP A 39 -9.06 -2.62 6.26
CA ASP A 39 -9.81 -3.30 5.19
C ASP A 39 -8.92 -3.68 4.00
N ILE A 40 -8.06 -2.75 3.55
CA ILE A 40 -7.07 -3.02 2.50
C ILE A 40 -6.11 -4.13 2.92
N SER A 41 -5.63 -4.07 4.16
CA SER A 41 -4.73 -5.06 4.73
C SER A 41 -5.38 -6.44 4.76
N ALA A 42 -6.62 -6.55 5.22
CA ALA A 42 -7.35 -7.82 5.30
C ALA A 42 -7.52 -8.47 3.92
N GLU A 43 -7.90 -7.67 2.91
CA GLU A 43 -8.07 -8.18 1.54
C GLU A 43 -6.73 -8.66 0.97
N LEU A 44 -5.65 -7.90 1.15
CA LEU A 44 -4.31 -8.30 0.69
C LEU A 44 -3.76 -9.52 1.42
N GLN A 45 -4.05 -9.67 2.72
CA GLN A 45 -3.67 -10.84 3.50
C GLN A 45 -4.42 -12.11 3.08
N SER A 46 -5.60 -11.97 2.44
CA SER A 46 -6.39 -13.11 1.92
C SER A 46 -5.79 -13.75 0.67
N LEU A 47 -4.83 -13.08 0.01
CA LEU A 47 -4.16 -13.57 -1.19
C LEU A 47 -3.27 -14.78 -0.92
N SER A 48 -2.95 -15.51 -1.98
CA SER A 48 -1.99 -16.61 -1.89
C SER A 48 -0.60 -16.12 -1.45
N SER A 49 0.19 -16.98 -0.82
CA SER A 49 1.56 -16.60 -0.42
C SER A 49 2.44 -16.18 -1.61
N GLU A 50 2.21 -16.76 -2.80
CA GLU A 50 2.91 -16.36 -4.04
C GLU A 50 2.50 -14.94 -4.45
N ASP A 51 1.20 -14.64 -4.44
CA ASP A 51 0.69 -13.31 -4.79
C ASP A 51 1.14 -12.24 -3.80
N ARG A 52 1.17 -12.55 -2.49
CA ARG A 52 1.67 -11.62 -1.46
C ARG A 52 3.13 -11.24 -1.69
N VAL A 53 3.99 -12.22 -1.99
CA VAL A 53 5.41 -11.96 -2.33
C VAL A 53 5.52 -11.11 -3.59
N ASN A 54 4.75 -11.43 -4.64
CA ASN A 54 4.74 -10.65 -5.88
C ASN A 54 4.29 -9.19 -5.64
N ILE A 55 3.24 -8.99 -4.86
CA ILE A 55 2.73 -7.65 -4.52
C ILE A 55 3.73 -6.87 -3.66
N ALA A 56 4.38 -7.51 -2.68
CA ALA A 56 5.40 -6.89 -1.86
C ALA A 56 6.60 -6.38 -2.68
N GLU A 57 7.02 -7.14 -3.71
CA GLU A 57 8.03 -6.69 -4.67
C GLU A 57 7.55 -5.48 -5.46
N ILE A 58 6.29 -5.48 -5.92
CA ILE A 58 5.71 -4.31 -6.63
C ILE A 58 5.70 -3.06 -5.74
N PHE A 59 5.33 -3.17 -4.46
CA PHE A 59 5.40 -2.04 -3.52
C PHE A 59 6.81 -1.46 -3.44
N LYS A 60 7.83 -2.32 -3.30
CA LYS A 60 9.24 -1.92 -3.26
C LYS A 60 9.67 -1.21 -4.54
N ASP A 61 9.31 -1.74 -5.70
CA ASP A 61 9.61 -1.11 -7.00
C ASP A 61 8.88 0.23 -7.18
N LEU A 62 7.62 0.31 -6.76
CA LEU A 62 6.84 1.54 -6.83
C LEU A 62 7.37 2.63 -5.89
N SER A 63 7.93 2.26 -4.73
CA SER A 63 8.51 3.22 -3.77
C SER A 63 9.57 4.13 -4.40
N GLN A 64 10.32 3.62 -5.39
CA GLN A 64 11.34 4.37 -6.13
C GLN A 64 10.78 5.52 -6.98
N LYS A 65 9.45 5.55 -7.22
CA LYS A 65 8.76 6.60 -7.99
C LYS A 65 8.27 7.75 -7.11
N TYR A 66 8.34 7.62 -5.79
CA TYR A 66 7.96 8.65 -4.83
C TYR A 66 9.22 9.29 -4.23
N THR A 67 9.07 10.40 -3.50
CA THR A 67 10.20 11.11 -2.86
C THR A 67 9.88 11.42 -1.40
N GLY A 68 10.93 11.60 -0.59
CA GLY A 68 10.81 11.94 0.83
C GLY A 68 10.03 10.89 1.63
N ASP A 69 9.20 11.36 2.57
CA ASP A 69 8.44 10.52 3.49
C ASP A 69 7.50 9.55 2.76
N LYS A 70 6.94 9.95 1.62
CA LYS A 70 6.10 9.07 0.79
C LYS A 70 6.88 7.88 0.25
N ALA A 71 8.13 8.06 -0.15
CA ALA A 71 8.95 6.93 -0.61
C ALA A 71 9.23 5.93 0.52
N ALA A 72 9.55 6.44 1.71
CA ALA A 72 9.79 5.61 2.89
C ALA A 72 8.53 4.85 3.32
N TYR A 73 7.38 5.54 3.36
CA TYR A 73 6.08 4.96 3.68
C TYR A 73 5.70 3.84 2.70
N VAL A 74 5.77 4.10 1.39
CA VAL A 74 5.43 3.08 0.38
C VAL A 74 6.33 1.86 0.48
N ARG A 75 7.60 2.06 0.83
CA ARG A 75 8.54 0.96 1.02
C ARG A 75 8.21 0.09 2.23
N SER A 76 7.63 0.65 3.29
CA SER A 76 7.24 -0.09 4.51
C SER A 76 5.84 -0.68 4.45
N LEU A 77 5.03 -0.33 3.44
CA LEU A 77 3.66 -0.84 3.31
C LEU A 77 3.56 -2.38 3.35
N PRO A 78 4.44 -3.16 2.70
CA PRO A 78 4.36 -4.61 2.79
C PRO A 78 4.41 -5.15 4.22
N GLU A 79 5.30 -4.61 5.05
CA GLU A 79 5.42 -4.96 6.47
C GLU A 79 4.21 -4.43 7.26
N SER A 80 3.80 -3.17 7.05
CA SER A 80 2.67 -2.56 7.76
C SER A 80 1.33 -3.24 7.47
N LEU A 81 1.14 -3.74 6.25
CA LEU A 81 -0.05 -4.48 5.81
C LEU A 81 0.03 -5.98 6.15
N GLY A 82 1.10 -6.44 6.80
CA GLY A 82 1.25 -7.83 7.24
C GLY A 82 1.27 -8.86 6.10
N ILE A 83 1.74 -8.46 4.91
CA ILE A 83 1.82 -9.36 3.75
C ILE A 83 3.19 -10.03 3.59
N ILE A 84 4.20 -9.62 4.37
CA ILE A 84 5.53 -10.26 4.48
C ILE A 84 6.01 -10.40 5.92
#